data_AF-A0A1I4G9A4-F1
#
_entry.id   AF-A0A1I4G9A4-F1
#
_cell.length_a   1.000
_cell.length_b   1.000
_cell.length_c   1.000
_cell.angle_alpha   90.00
_cell.angle_beta   90.00
_cell.angle_gamma   90.00
#
_symmetry.space_group_name_H-M   'P 1'
#
loop_
_entity.id
_entity.type
_entity.pdbx_description
1 polymer ?
#
loop_
_entity_poly.entity_id
_entity_poly.type
_entity_poly.pdbx_seq_one_letter_code
_entity_poly.pdbx_strand_id
1 'polypeptide(L)'
;MKQKHWLSPIMIAILMCAMLLSAAPALAADTQKTFITMDNGIQINGNVLVPLTDFAEKINARVETFKSTDNVNIFKNDNQVSMQTDSPIIQYRNAQNSEGPTKLINKQQFAPIRLISEAFGYKFEINQQTKQITIENNDTILHIISYPYLELDGEYFVYDGELDNGLPQGNGKAVKGTSMSGEIWYSGQWSKGIPVTKLPVMEEAPADVEGYKIFINSNYLKSENTPITHNDAIYLPLGAITDKLTIPAVVVNGIIRINTPSRIILLRTNSDLMTYFDTTMKPNSARLEYPPILVNGFIYVPLVFLTDYMDMKVVWGEQQRIDITAGEFRRNASWGKQAIVDEGIKKLKFETDAEQFWKNNPVLWIKNISQEMRESQGYYHNFQQVSIVGYNGGSVTVSNGHYETTEVSYSMNNINATFSLIDPLAEYDWSESIKDSLRVGRVTKGMTAEQVILSSGYPDKRTTIGDLEQWYYKGIGGVQYSRFLYFKDGLFYK
;
A
#
# COMPACT_ATOMS: atom_id res chain seq x y z
N MET A 1 28.65 64.42 110.38
CA MET A 1 27.34 65.13 110.51
C MET A 1 26.54 64.98 109.21
N LYS A 2 25.21 65.15 109.27
CA LYS A 2 24.29 65.01 108.12
C LYS A 2 24.12 66.34 107.38
N GLN A 3 24.00 66.32 106.05
CA GLN A 3 22.92 66.92 105.22
C GLN A 3 23.32 66.78 103.73
N LYS A 4 22.53 66.28 102.76
CA LYS A 4 21.13 66.44 102.30
C LYS A 4 20.85 67.62 101.33
N HIS A 5 21.11 67.39 100.04
CA HIS A 5 20.36 67.82 98.84
C HIS A 5 20.60 66.72 97.77
N TRP A 6 19.71 66.22 96.90
CA TRP A 6 18.28 66.46 96.62
C TRP A 6 17.91 67.68 95.73
N LEU A 7 17.90 67.45 94.41
CA LEU A 7 17.15 68.23 93.39
C LEU A 7 16.71 67.30 92.23
N SER A 8 15.39 67.13 92.12
CA SER A 8 14.51 66.75 90.98
C SER A 8 14.98 65.87 89.79
N PRO A 9 14.27 64.76 89.49
CA PRO A 9 14.34 64.02 88.22
C PRO A 9 13.10 64.26 87.32
N ILE A 10 13.08 65.33 86.51
CA ILE A 10 11.93 65.65 85.63
C ILE A 10 12.38 66.10 84.22
N MET A 11 13.13 65.26 83.50
CA MET A 11 13.44 65.52 82.07
C MET A 11 13.67 64.28 81.19
N ILE A 12 13.18 63.10 81.59
CA ILE A 12 13.30 61.85 80.80
C ILE A 12 11.92 61.25 80.43
N ALA A 13 10.81 61.80 80.95
CA ALA A 13 9.47 61.23 80.78
C ALA A 13 8.73 61.59 79.47
N ILE A 14 9.21 62.57 78.68
CA ILE A 14 8.50 63.06 77.47
C ILE A 14 9.00 62.40 76.17
N LEU A 15 10.17 61.76 76.16
CA LEU A 15 10.74 61.15 74.95
C LEU A 15 10.36 59.67 74.73
N MET A 16 9.57 59.05 75.62
CA MET A 16 9.14 57.64 75.49
C MET A 16 7.69 57.44 75.03
N CYS A 17 6.89 58.50 74.87
CA CYS A 17 5.48 58.39 74.47
C CYS A 17 5.23 58.39 72.94
N ALA A 18 6.29 58.30 72.11
CA ALA A 18 6.19 58.40 70.64
C ALA A 18 6.57 57.11 69.89
N MET A 19 6.75 55.98 70.57
CA MET A 19 7.06 54.67 69.95
C MET A 19 6.04 53.57 70.28
N LEU A 20 4.79 53.96 70.55
CA LEU A 20 3.63 53.06 70.45
C LEU A 20 2.92 53.26 69.11
N LEU A 21 3.69 53.15 68.01
CA LEU A 21 3.10 52.74 66.74
C LEU A 21 2.64 51.30 66.93
N SER A 22 1.32 51.11 66.93
CA SER A 22 0.71 49.80 66.98
C SER A 22 1.30 48.92 65.88
N ALA A 23 1.98 47.85 66.29
CA ALA A 23 2.10 46.68 65.45
C ALA A 23 0.68 46.12 65.27
N ALA A 24 -0.06 46.68 64.32
CA ALA A 24 -1.19 45.97 63.75
C ALA A 24 -0.65 44.60 63.35
N PRO A 25 -1.30 43.48 63.75
CA PRO A 25 -0.95 42.21 63.16
C PRO A 25 -1.07 42.42 61.66
N ALA A 26 0.04 42.20 60.94
CA ALA A 26 -0.05 42.05 59.51
C ALA A 26 -0.97 40.84 59.32
N LEU A 27 -2.25 41.13 59.02
CA LEU A 27 -3.13 40.20 58.36
C LEU A 27 -2.31 39.72 57.18
N ALA A 28 -1.81 38.49 57.27
CA ALA A 28 -1.35 37.78 56.11
C ALA A 28 -2.54 37.85 55.16
N ALA A 29 -2.40 38.67 54.11
CA ALA A 29 -3.40 38.73 53.08
C ALA A 29 -3.48 37.29 52.58
N ASP A 30 -4.59 36.63 52.89
CA ASP A 30 -4.85 35.27 52.42
C ASP A 30 -4.96 35.42 50.91
N THR A 31 -3.83 35.19 50.23
CA THR A 31 -3.68 35.40 48.79
C THR A 31 -4.46 34.29 48.12
N GLN A 32 -5.77 34.54 48.01
CA GLN A 32 -6.74 33.62 47.49
C GLN A 32 -6.30 33.21 46.08
N LYS A 33 -5.76 31.99 45.97
CA LYS A 33 -5.29 31.45 44.69
C LYS A 33 -6.43 31.52 43.69
N THR A 34 -6.16 31.98 42.48
CA THR A 34 -7.14 32.00 41.40
C THR A 34 -7.35 30.57 40.91
N PHE A 35 -8.58 30.06 41.01
CA PHE A 35 -8.94 28.75 40.49
C PHE A 35 -9.45 28.87 39.05
N ILE A 36 -8.86 28.12 38.14
CA ILE A 36 -9.19 28.10 36.70
C ILE A 36 -9.43 26.65 36.29
N THR A 37 -10.39 26.41 35.39
CA THR A 37 -10.65 25.09 34.79
C THR A 37 -10.54 25.18 33.28
N MET A 38 -10.03 24.10 32.66
CA MET A 38 -9.83 23.93 31.22
C MET A 38 -10.24 22.51 30.83
N ASP A 39 -11.12 22.35 29.85
CA ASP A 39 -11.85 21.10 29.53
C ASP A 39 -11.61 20.58 28.10
N ASN A 40 -10.56 21.11 27.46
CA ASN A 40 -10.14 20.80 26.09
C ASN A 40 -8.72 20.21 26.03
N GLY A 41 -8.26 19.58 27.11
CA GLY A 41 -7.05 18.75 27.10
C GLY A 41 -7.28 17.46 26.32
N ILE A 42 -6.27 17.00 25.58
CA ILE A 42 -6.31 15.73 24.84
C ILE A 42 -5.16 14.83 25.26
N GLN A 43 -5.39 13.52 25.29
CA GLN A 43 -4.36 12.51 25.62
C GLN A 43 -3.94 11.78 24.35
N ILE A 44 -2.64 11.80 24.05
CA ILE A 44 -2.03 11.08 22.91
C ILE A 44 -0.80 10.33 23.43
N ASN A 45 -0.80 9.00 23.33
CA ASN A 45 0.29 8.12 23.77
C ASN A 45 0.71 8.36 25.24
N GLY A 46 -0.25 8.64 26.14
CA GLY A 46 0.00 8.91 27.55
C GLY A 46 0.46 10.35 27.87
N ASN A 47 0.86 11.13 26.87
CA ASN A 47 1.12 12.56 27.04
C ASN A 47 -0.21 13.32 26.99
N VAL A 48 -0.34 14.34 27.83
CA VAL A 48 -1.47 15.27 27.73
C VAL A 48 -1.02 16.52 27.01
N LEU A 49 -1.75 16.88 25.96
CA LEU A 49 -1.54 18.08 25.19
C LEU A 49 -2.73 19.01 25.40
N VAL A 50 -2.47 20.31 25.42
CA VAL A 50 -3.51 21.35 25.51
C VAL A 50 -3.35 22.33 24.35
N PRO A 51 -4.44 22.99 23.91
CA PRO A 51 -4.34 24.15 23.05
C PRO A 51 -3.42 25.22 23.65
N LEU A 52 -2.34 25.53 22.95
CA LEU A 52 -1.29 26.40 23.47
C LEU A 52 -1.80 27.84 23.69
N THR A 53 -2.65 28.34 22.80
CA THR A 53 -3.24 29.69 22.89
C THR A 53 -4.15 29.80 24.11
N ASP A 54 -5.10 28.87 24.26
CA ASP A 54 -6.08 28.84 25.34
C ASP A 54 -5.38 28.69 26.71
N PHE A 55 -4.37 27.81 26.78
CA PHE A 55 -3.55 27.66 27.99
C PHE A 55 -2.77 28.94 28.31
N ALA A 56 -2.13 29.56 27.30
CA ALA A 56 -1.38 30.80 27.47
C ALA A 56 -2.26 31.92 28.02
N GLU A 57 -3.48 32.07 27.49
CA GLU A 57 -4.46 33.04 27.99
C GLU A 57 -4.75 32.80 29.49
N LYS A 58 -5.01 31.56 29.91
CA LYS A 58 -5.29 31.23 31.33
C LYS A 58 -4.12 31.54 32.27
N ILE A 59 -2.88 31.49 31.79
CA ILE A 59 -1.69 31.79 32.60
C ILE A 59 -1.11 33.19 32.36
N ASN A 60 -1.78 34.07 31.62
CA ASN A 60 -1.29 35.40 31.21
C ASN A 60 0.08 35.35 30.48
N ALA A 61 0.25 34.40 29.57
CA ALA A 61 1.39 34.26 28.69
C ALA A 61 1.07 34.73 27.26
N ARG A 62 2.11 35.04 26.46
CA ARG A 62 2.01 35.40 25.05
C ARG A 62 2.48 34.25 24.16
N VAL A 63 1.75 33.97 23.07
CA VAL A 63 2.16 32.99 22.04
C VAL A 63 2.52 33.71 20.75
N GLU A 64 3.60 33.28 20.09
CA GLU A 64 4.06 33.76 18.80
C GLU A 64 4.35 32.59 17.86
N THR A 65 3.80 32.63 16.64
CA THR A 65 3.91 31.55 15.64
C THR A 65 4.66 32.03 14.40
N PHE A 66 5.72 31.32 14.02
CA PHE A 66 6.64 31.70 12.95
C PHE A 66 6.47 30.78 11.73
N LYS A 67 5.53 31.12 10.84
CA LYS A 67 5.15 30.34 9.63
C LYS A 67 6.31 29.95 8.70
N SER A 68 7.46 30.62 8.77
CA SER A 68 8.65 30.30 7.97
C SER A 68 9.46 29.10 8.51
N THR A 69 9.16 28.64 9.73
CA THR A 69 9.96 27.62 10.43
C THR A 69 9.11 26.60 11.19
N ASP A 70 7.78 26.74 11.15
CA ASP A 70 6.79 25.99 11.94
C ASP A 70 7.08 25.96 13.45
N ASN A 71 7.81 26.97 13.92
CA ASN A 71 8.13 27.20 15.33
C ASN A 71 7.02 28.01 16.01
N VAL A 72 6.78 27.67 17.27
CA VAL A 72 5.87 28.36 18.17
C VAL A 72 6.59 28.65 19.48
N ASN A 73 6.67 29.93 19.82
CA ASN A 73 7.23 30.40 21.09
C ASN A 73 6.09 30.76 22.04
N ILE A 74 6.22 30.38 23.31
CA ILE A 74 5.38 30.87 24.40
C ILE A 74 6.25 31.60 25.43
N PHE A 75 5.80 32.79 25.82
CA PHE A 75 6.52 33.72 26.69
C PHE A 75 5.71 34.01 27.95
N LYS A 76 6.32 33.86 29.13
CA LYS A 76 5.76 34.31 30.40
C LYS A 76 6.84 34.95 31.25
N ASN A 77 6.67 36.24 31.56
CA ASN A 77 7.74 37.09 32.12
C ASN A 77 9.01 36.96 31.24
N ASP A 78 10.18 36.80 31.85
CA ASP A 78 11.45 36.62 31.13
C ASP A 78 11.70 35.17 30.64
N ASN A 79 10.73 34.26 30.79
CA ASN A 79 10.85 32.87 30.34
C ASN A 79 10.27 32.70 28.93
N GLN A 80 11.03 32.03 28.07
CA GLN A 80 10.61 31.56 26.75
C GLN A 80 10.71 30.03 26.68
N VAL A 81 9.67 29.40 26.17
CA VAL A 81 9.70 28.00 25.68
C VAL A 81 9.52 28.04 24.17
N SER A 82 10.42 27.39 23.43
CA SER A 82 10.38 27.29 21.97
C SER A 82 10.13 25.85 21.54
N MET A 83 9.20 25.67 20.61
CA MET A 83 8.72 24.37 20.14
C MET A 83 8.61 24.39 18.63
N GLN A 84 8.92 23.27 17.97
CA GLN A 84 8.63 23.08 16.55
C GLN A 84 7.46 22.10 16.38
N THR A 85 6.58 22.37 15.41
CA THR A 85 5.45 21.48 15.08
C THR A 85 5.94 20.09 14.70
N ASP A 86 5.30 19.04 15.23
CA ASP A 86 5.64 17.63 15.09
C ASP A 86 7.04 17.20 15.60
N SER A 87 7.84 18.13 16.12
CA SER A 87 9.13 17.83 16.76
C SER A 87 8.92 17.46 18.23
N PRO A 88 9.53 16.37 18.73
CA PRO A 88 9.57 16.06 20.16
C PRO A 88 10.53 16.96 20.94
N ILE A 89 11.38 17.73 20.26
CA ILE A 89 12.38 18.59 20.90
C ILE A 89 11.74 19.91 21.28
N ILE A 90 11.71 20.19 22.58
CA ILE A 90 11.25 21.46 23.14
C ILE A 90 12.42 22.12 23.88
N GLN A 91 12.63 23.42 23.63
CA GLN A 91 13.76 24.18 24.13
C GLN A 91 13.32 25.15 25.25
N TYR A 92 13.99 25.08 26.39
CA TYR A 92 13.80 25.97 27.53
C TYR A 92 15.13 26.25 28.23
N ARG A 93 15.52 27.52 28.38
CA ARG A 93 16.76 27.97 29.06
C ARG A 93 18.02 27.15 28.68
N ASN A 94 18.24 26.94 27.39
CA ASN A 94 19.33 26.12 26.80
C ASN A 94 19.28 24.60 27.08
N ALA A 95 18.28 24.10 27.81
CA ALA A 95 17.99 22.68 27.89
C ALA A 95 17.07 22.24 26.74
N GLN A 96 17.27 21.01 26.26
CA GLN A 96 16.34 20.30 25.38
C GLN A 96 15.67 19.18 26.18
N ASN A 97 14.34 19.09 26.10
CA ASN A 97 13.58 17.97 26.68
C ASN A 97 12.65 17.35 25.63
N SER A 98 12.25 16.10 25.87
CA SER A 98 11.43 15.28 24.98
C SER A 98 10.27 14.63 25.75
N GLU A 99 9.19 15.37 25.95
CA GLU A 99 7.92 14.88 26.52
C GLU A 99 6.83 14.69 25.44
N GLY A 100 7.25 14.32 24.23
CA GLY A 100 6.38 14.12 23.07
C GLY A 100 6.27 15.35 22.16
N PRO A 101 5.87 15.14 20.88
CA PRO A 101 5.81 16.22 19.90
C PRO A 101 4.61 17.15 20.10
N THR A 102 4.79 18.43 19.78
CA THR A 102 3.63 19.33 19.57
C THR A 102 2.86 18.93 18.31
N LYS A 103 1.56 19.18 18.28
CA LYS A 103 0.66 18.74 17.20
C LYS A 103 -0.20 19.88 16.68
N LEU A 104 -0.30 20.01 15.35
CA LEU A 104 -1.23 20.92 14.71
C LEU A 104 -2.53 20.18 14.40
N ILE A 105 -3.56 20.36 15.23
CA ILE A 105 -4.86 19.68 15.10
C ILE A 105 -5.93 20.73 14.82
N ASN A 106 -6.71 20.55 13.75
CA ASN A 106 -7.76 21.50 13.34
C ASN A 106 -7.29 22.97 13.26
N LYS A 107 -6.03 23.18 12.83
CA LYS A 107 -5.33 24.49 12.77
C LYS A 107 -5.01 25.14 14.13
N GLN A 108 -5.18 24.42 15.24
CA GLN A 108 -4.82 24.85 16.59
C GLN A 108 -3.55 24.09 17.04
N GLN A 109 -2.59 24.78 17.65
CA GLN A 109 -1.38 24.13 18.16
C GLN A 109 -1.66 23.50 19.52
N PHE A 110 -1.41 22.20 19.63
CA PHE A 110 -1.44 21.43 20.86
C PHE A 110 -0.01 21.14 21.32
N ALA A 111 0.27 21.30 22.61
CA ALA A 111 1.62 21.07 23.14
C ALA A 111 1.60 20.34 24.50
N PRO A 112 2.63 19.53 24.81
CA PRO A 112 2.72 18.79 26.08
C PRO A 112 2.66 19.74 27.27
N ILE A 113 1.62 19.59 28.09
CA ILE A 113 1.33 20.57 29.14
C ILE A 113 2.37 20.55 30.26
N ARG A 114 2.86 19.36 30.62
CA ARG A 114 3.78 19.17 31.75
C ARG A 114 5.02 20.04 31.60
N LEU A 115 5.80 19.82 30.54
CA LEU A 115 7.00 20.60 30.26
C LEU A 115 6.78 22.11 30.25
N ILE A 116 5.71 22.60 29.62
CA ILE A 116 5.42 24.05 29.55
C ILE A 116 5.11 24.59 30.95
N SER A 117 4.36 23.84 31.76
CA SER A 117 4.03 24.24 33.11
C SER A 117 5.26 24.28 34.03
N GLU A 118 6.09 23.24 34.01
CA GLU A 118 7.35 23.16 34.77
C GLU A 118 8.33 24.27 34.32
N ALA A 119 8.42 24.55 33.02
CA ALA A 119 9.22 25.65 32.47
C ALA A 119 8.77 27.05 32.91
N PHE A 120 7.50 27.21 33.33
CA PHE A 120 7.00 28.46 33.92
C PHE A 120 6.91 28.43 35.45
N GLY A 121 7.55 27.45 36.10
CA GLY A 121 7.63 27.35 37.55
C GLY A 121 6.34 26.88 38.22
N TYR A 122 5.43 26.26 37.48
CA TYR A 122 4.29 25.55 38.05
C TYR A 122 4.70 24.14 38.47
N LYS A 123 4.09 23.66 39.55
CA LYS A 123 4.09 22.26 39.97
C LYS A 123 3.00 21.52 39.20
N PHE A 124 3.35 20.36 38.65
CA PHE A 124 2.48 19.53 37.83
C PHE A 124 2.11 18.23 38.57
N GLU A 125 0.81 17.93 38.70
CA GLU A 125 0.30 16.70 39.31
C GLU A 125 -0.81 16.08 38.44
N ILE A 126 -0.83 14.75 38.33
CA ILE A 126 -1.91 13.99 37.67
C ILE A 126 -2.62 13.13 38.71
N ASN A 127 -3.93 13.35 38.89
CA ASN A 127 -4.78 12.41 39.62
C ASN A 127 -5.19 11.27 38.68
N GLN A 128 -4.59 10.09 38.87
CA GLN A 128 -4.84 8.90 38.05
C GLN A 128 -6.27 8.35 38.16
N GLN A 129 -7.00 8.65 39.24
CA GLN A 129 -8.38 8.20 39.44
C GLN A 129 -9.37 9.10 38.71
N THR A 130 -9.25 10.43 38.86
CA THR A 130 -10.18 11.40 38.26
C THR A 130 -9.79 11.86 36.86
N LYS A 131 -8.61 11.44 36.36
CA LYS A 131 -7.98 11.92 35.11
C LYS A 131 -7.79 13.45 35.04
N GLN A 132 -7.91 14.11 36.19
CA GLN A 132 -7.72 15.54 36.36
C GLN A 132 -6.23 15.82 36.57
N ILE A 133 -5.75 16.82 35.85
CA ILE A 133 -4.41 17.38 36.01
C ILE A 133 -4.54 18.65 36.83
N THR A 134 -3.65 18.82 37.81
CA THR A 134 -3.55 20.04 38.60
C THR A 134 -2.20 20.69 38.33
N ILE A 135 -2.24 21.97 38.02
CA ILE A 135 -1.07 22.79 37.72
C ILE A 135 -1.13 24.01 38.64
N GLU A 136 -0.21 24.11 39.59
CA GLU A 136 -0.27 25.14 40.61
C GLU A 136 1.04 25.94 40.75
N ASN A 137 0.91 27.22 41.06
CA ASN A 137 1.98 28.05 41.60
C ASN A 137 1.47 28.77 42.86
N ASN A 138 2.13 29.85 43.28
CA ASN A 138 1.70 30.62 44.46
C ASN A 138 0.37 31.36 44.25
N ASP A 139 0.04 31.75 43.02
CA ASP A 139 -1.05 32.68 42.70
C ASP A 139 -2.27 32.01 42.04
N THR A 140 -2.06 30.84 41.44
CA THR A 140 -3.02 30.19 40.52
C THR A 140 -3.02 28.67 40.71
N ILE A 141 -4.21 28.08 40.69
CA ILE A 141 -4.43 26.64 40.49
C ILE A 141 -5.25 26.48 39.21
N LEU A 142 -4.68 25.78 38.24
CA LEU A 142 -5.35 25.39 37.00
C LEU A 142 -5.66 23.89 37.05
N HIS A 143 -6.93 23.55 36.86
CA HIS A 143 -7.38 22.17 36.66
C HIS A 143 -7.65 21.92 35.19
N ILE A 144 -7.03 20.86 34.64
CA ILE A 144 -7.18 20.48 33.25
C ILE A 144 -7.84 19.10 33.21
N ILE A 145 -9.01 19.04 32.58
CA ILE A 145 -9.69 17.79 32.25
C ILE A 145 -9.22 17.40 30.85
N SER A 146 -8.83 16.13 30.69
CA SER A 146 -8.30 15.64 29.43
C SER A 146 -8.88 14.29 29.04
N TYR A 147 -9.10 14.11 27.73
CA TYR A 147 -9.74 12.94 27.17
C TYR A 147 -8.83 12.26 26.12
N PRO A 148 -8.79 10.92 26.04
CA PRO A 148 -8.19 10.19 24.93
C PRO A 148 -8.61 10.77 23.58
N TYR A 149 -7.63 11.14 22.75
CA TYR A 149 -7.86 11.62 21.39
C TYR A 149 -7.44 10.53 20.39
N LEU A 150 -8.42 10.10 19.60
CA LEU A 150 -8.38 8.86 18.85
C LEU A 150 -8.80 9.10 17.40
N GLU A 151 -8.45 8.15 16.54
CA GLU A 151 -8.85 8.10 15.14
C GLU A 151 -9.59 6.78 14.89
N LEU A 152 -10.75 6.85 14.25
CA LEU A 152 -11.47 5.69 13.75
C LEU A 152 -12.08 6.07 12.41
N ASP A 153 -11.84 5.25 11.38
CA ASP A 153 -12.28 5.50 10.00
C ASP A 153 -11.93 6.93 9.52
N GLY A 154 -10.74 7.42 9.89
CA GLY A 154 -10.25 8.76 9.57
C GLY A 154 -11.06 9.94 10.13
N GLU A 155 -11.99 9.68 11.04
CA GLU A 155 -12.62 10.71 11.88
C GLU A 155 -11.86 10.78 13.21
N TYR A 156 -11.51 12.01 13.62
CA TYR A 156 -10.84 12.26 14.89
C TYR A 156 -11.85 12.66 15.97
N PHE A 157 -11.71 12.07 17.15
CA PHE A 157 -12.63 12.28 18.26
C PHE A 157 -11.92 12.24 19.62
N VAL A 158 -12.49 12.95 20.59
CA VAL A 158 -12.22 12.72 22.01
C VAL A 158 -13.21 11.71 22.57
N TYR A 159 -12.75 10.89 23.52
CA TYR A 159 -13.53 9.80 24.09
C TYR A 159 -13.64 9.88 25.62
N ASP A 160 -14.85 9.69 26.12
CA ASP A 160 -15.20 9.64 27.55
C ASP A 160 -15.85 8.29 27.86
N GLY A 161 -15.11 7.39 28.52
CA GLY A 161 -15.54 6.02 28.79
C GLY A 161 -14.38 5.11 29.20
N GLU A 162 -14.64 3.80 29.28
CA GLU A 162 -13.62 2.80 29.62
C GLU A 162 -12.66 2.55 28.44
N LEU A 163 -11.39 2.26 28.76
CA LEU A 163 -10.38 1.87 27.78
C LEU A 163 -9.82 0.49 28.12
N ASP A 164 -9.64 -0.34 27.11
CA ASP A 164 -8.82 -1.56 27.17
C ASP A 164 -7.63 -1.40 26.23
N ASN A 165 -6.41 -1.52 26.75
CA ASN A 165 -5.16 -1.34 26.01
C ASN A 165 -5.09 -0.02 25.18
N GLY A 166 -5.73 1.05 25.67
CA GLY A 166 -5.80 2.35 24.99
C GLY A 166 -6.91 2.49 23.95
N LEU A 167 -7.72 1.46 23.74
CA LEU A 167 -8.86 1.47 22.81
C LEU A 167 -10.20 1.58 23.57
N PRO A 168 -11.19 2.33 23.04
CA PRO A 168 -12.56 2.38 23.57
C PRO A 168 -13.18 1.00 23.83
N GLN A 169 -13.73 0.84 25.03
CA GLN A 169 -14.34 -0.39 25.53
C GLN A 169 -15.50 -0.04 26.48
N GLY A 170 -16.44 -0.97 26.69
CA GLY A 170 -17.52 -0.75 27.66
C GLY A 170 -18.50 0.35 27.21
N ASN A 171 -19.13 1.06 28.14
CA ASN A 171 -19.96 2.22 27.78
C ASN A 171 -19.10 3.47 27.66
N GLY A 172 -19.34 4.27 26.62
CA GLY A 172 -18.64 5.54 26.43
C GLY A 172 -19.21 6.42 25.32
N LYS A 173 -18.73 7.66 25.29
CA LYS A 173 -19.17 8.75 24.43
C LYS A 173 -17.97 9.27 23.61
N ALA A 174 -18.09 9.22 22.29
CA ALA A 174 -17.17 9.87 21.36
C ALA A 174 -17.75 11.21 20.89
N VAL A 175 -16.92 12.25 20.86
CA VAL A 175 -17.26 13.60 20.40
C VAL A 175 -16.22 14.05 19.37
N LYS A 176 -16.67 14.51 18.19
CA LYS A 176 -15.77 14.88 17.10
C LYS A 176 -14.85 16.04 17.48
N GLY A 177 -13.61 15.99 17.01
CA GLY A 177 -12.60 17.02 17.28
C GLY A 177 -11.94 16.86 18.64
N THR A 178 -11.60 17.99 19.27
CA THR A 178 -10.66 18.07 20.40
C THR A 178 -11.28 18.45 21.75
N SER A 179 -12.61 18.54 21.84
CA SER A 179 -13.33 18.90 23.06
C SER A 179 -14.66 18.14 23.18
N MET A 180 -15.00 17.76 24.41
CA MET A 180 -16.28 17.09 24.73
C MET A 180 -17.52 17.98 24.56
N SER A 181 -17.32 19.26 24.25
CA SER A 181 -18.36 20.23 23.88
C SER A 181 -18.78 20.17 22.40
N GLY A 182 -18.08 19.39 21.56
CA GLY A 182 -18.36 19.25 20.13
C GLY A 182 -19.57 18.38 19.78
N GLU A 183 -19.67 18.02 18.49
CA GLU A 183 -20.72 17.13 17.97
C GLU A 183 -20.52 15.70 18.51
N ILE A 184 -21.52 15.14 19.20
CA ILE A 184 -21.49 13.75 19.65
C ILE A 184 -21.51 12.84 18.42
N TRP A 185 -20.42 12.11 18.19
CA TRP A 185 -20.32 11.16 17.08
C TRP A 185 -21.04 9.86 17.41
N TYR A 186 -20.85 9.35 18.63
CA TYR A 186 -21.47 8.13 19.12
C TYR A 186 -21.55 8.14 20.64
N SER A 187 -22.59 7.51 21.20
CA SER A 187 -22.74 7.28 22.64
C SER A 187 -23.42 5.93 22.85
N GLY A 188 -22.77 5.03 23.59
CA GLY A 188 -23.26 3.67 23.80
C GLY A 188 -22.13 2.70 24.12
N GLN A 189 -22.36 1.42 23.85
CA GLN A 189 -21.38 0.36 24.09
C GLN A 189 -20.29 0.37 23.00
N TRP A 190 -19.06 0.02 23.38
CA TRP A 190 -17.86 -0.11 22.55
C TRP A 190 -17.19 -1.46 22.80
N SER A 191 -16.51 -1.97 21.78
CA SER A 191 -15.65 -3.14 21.90
C SER A 191 -14.41 -2.99 21.05
N LYS A 192 -13.23 -3.06 21.69
CA LYS A 192 -11.91 -3.00 21.03
C LYS A 192 -11.75 -1.84 20.04
N GLY A 193 -12.21 -0.65 20.45
CA GLY A 193 -12.13 0.59 19.67
C GLY A 193 -13.25 0.80 18.66
N ILE A 194 -14.18 -0.14 18.50
CA ILE A 194 -15.29 -0.04 17.55
C ILE A 194 -16.61 0.23 18.31
N PRO A 195 -17.45 1.19 17.87
CA PRO A 195 -18.81 1.36 18.37
C PRO A 195 -19.61 0.06 18.21
N VAL A 196 -20.09 -0.51 19.32
CA VAL A 196 -21.11 -1.57 19.30
C VAL A 196 -22.45 -0.88 19.08
N THR A 197 -22.60 -0.29 17.89
CA THR A 197 -23.90 0.08 17.35
C THR A 197 -24.84 -1.11 17.56
N LYS A 198 -26.08 -0.86 17.99
CA LYS A 198 -27.13 -1.89 17.92
C LYS A 198 -27.02 -2.48 16.53
N LEU A 199 -26.73 -3.80 16.46
CA LEU A 199 -26.47 -4.51 15.21
C LEU A 199 -27.41 -3.94 14.14
N PRO A 200 -26.89 -3.42 13.01
CA PRO A 200 -27.76 -2.91 11.95
C PRO A 200 -28.78 -4.01 11.71
N VAL A 201 -30.08 -3.67 11.80
CA VAL A 201 -31.19 -4.64 11.76
C VAL A 201 -30.86 -5.59 10.63
N MET A 202 -30.49 -6.83 10.99
CA MET A 202 -29.90 -7.71 10.00
C MET A 202 -30.95 -7.85 8.91
N GLU A 203 -30.61 -7.44 7.68
CA GLU A 203 -31.36 -7.91 6.53
C GLU A 203 -31.16 -9.42 6.55
N GLU A 204 -32.11 -10.12 7.17
CA GLU A 204 -32.18 -11.55 7.14
C GLU A 204 -32.21 -11.93 5.66
N ALA A 205 -31.21 -12.70 5.24
CA ALA A 205 -31.21 -13.25 3.89
C ALA A 205 -32.56 -13.94 3.67
N PRO A 206 -33.26 -13.69 2.54
CA PRO A 206 -34.60 -14.23 2.34
C PRO A 206 -34.64 -15.74 2.64
N ALA A 207 -35.69 -16.17 3.34
CA ALA A 207 -35.76 -17.50 3.94
C ALA A 207 -35.70 -18.66 2.92
N ASP A 208 -35.85 -18.32 1.65
CA ASP A 208 -35.92 -19.16 0.45
C ASP A 208 -34.63 -19.16 -0.41
N VAL A 209 -33.57 -18.44 -0.03
CA VAL A 209 -32.29 -18.50 -0.78
C VAL A 209 -31.54 -19.80 -0.47
N GLU A 210 -31.61 -20.77 -1.38
CA GLU A 210 -30.71 -21.92 -1.40
C GLU A 210 -29.27 -21.49 -1.74
N GLY A 211 -28.28 -22.01 -1.02
CA GLY A 211 -26.86 -21.76 -1.25
C GLY A 211 -26.20 -20.80 -0.25
N TYR A 212 -24.96 -20.41 -0.55
CA TYR A 212 -24.11 -19.65 0.36
C TYR A 212 -24.62 -18.22 0.61
N LYS A 213 -24.75 -17.86 1.89
CA LYS A 213 -25.21 -16.54 2.34
C LYS A 213 -24.01 -15.67 2.68
N ILE A 214 -23.66 -14.78 1.75
CA ILE A 214 -22.47 -13.91 1.88
C ILE A 214 -22.83 -12.62 2.62
N PHE A 215 -22.05 -12.29 3.65
CA PHE A 215 -22.13 -11.01 4.36
C PHE A 215 -20.79 -10.29 4.21
N ILE A 216 -20.82 -9.01 3.87
CA ILE A 216 -19.63 -8.14 3.83
C ILE A 216 -19.79 -7.05 4.88
N ASN A 217 -18.86 -6.98 5.83
CA ASN A 217 -18.91 -6.09 7.00
C ASN A 217 -20.29 -6.15 7.69
N SER A 218 -20.73 -7.36 8.03
CA SER A 218 -22.05 -7.68 8.61
C SER A 218 -23.29 -7.38 7.76
N ASN A 219 -23.14 -6.83 6.55
CA ASN A 219 -24.26 -6.53 5.66
C ASN A 219 -24.41 -7.63 4.60
N TYR A 220 -25.62 -8.13 4.37
CA TYR A 220 -25.87 -9.13 3.32
C TYR A 220 -25.44 -8.60 1.94
N LEU A 221 -24.75 -9.44 1.17
CA LEU A 221 -24.37 -9.16 -0.21
C LEU A 221 -25.53 -9.54 -1.13
N LYS A 222 -26.49 -8.64 -1.25
CA LYS A 222 -27.54 -8.76 -2.26
C LYS A 222 -26.92 -8.62 -3.66
N SER A 223 -26.91 -9.71 -4.41
CA SER A 223 -26.45 -9.76 -5.80
C SER A 223 -27.47 -10.51 -6.66
N GLU A 224 -27.58 -10.14 -7.94
CA GLU A 224 -28.35 -10.89 -8.94
C GLU A 224 -27.69 -12.23 -9.29
N ASN A 225 -26.41 -12.38 -8.95
CA ASN A 225 -25.61 -13.57 -9.19
C ASN A 225 -25.31 -14.28 -7.87
N THR A 226 -25.69 -15.54 -7.74
CA THR A 226 -25.39 -16.34 -6.54
C THR A 226 -23.93 -16.82 -6.53
N PRO A 227 -23.34 -17.08 -5.36
CA PRO A 227 -22.11 -17.87 -5.27
C PRO A 227 -22.24 -19.22 -5.97
N ILE A 228 -21.15 -19.69 -6.58
CA ILE A 228 -21.10 -21.00 -7.24
C ILE A 228 -19.94 -21.83 -6.68
N THR A 229 -20.02 -23.15 -6.80
CA THR A 229 -18.90 -24.05 -6.52
C THR A 229 -18.31 -24.57 -7.82
N HIS A 230 -16.99 -24.47 -7.99
CA HIS A 230 -16.29 -24.94 -9.18
C HIS A 230 -14.91 -25.48 -8.78
N ASN A 231 -14.59 -26.71 -9.20
CA ASN A 231 -13.37 -27.44 -8.82
C ASN A 231 -13.12 -27.39 -7.30
N ASP A 232 -14.13 -27.76 -6.51
CA ASP A 232 -14.13 -27.78 -5.04
C ASP A 232 -13.88 -26.42 -4.32
N ALA A 233 -13.70 -25.32 -5.06
CA ALA A 233 -13.64 -23.96 -4.53
C ALA A 233 -14.98 -23.21 -4.64
N ILE A 234 -15.27 -22.37 -3.66
CA ILE A 234 -16.38 -21.40 -3.74
C ILE A 234 -15.90 -20.16 -4.49
N TYR A 235 -16.70 -19.76 -5.47
CA TYR A 235 -16.51 -18.62 -6.32
C TYR A 235 -17.60 -17.57 -6.08
N LEU A 236 -17.18 -16.31 -5.96
CA LEU A 236 -18.05 -15.16 -5.70
C LEU A 236 -18.03 -14.19 -6.89
N PRO A 237 -19.17 -13.55 -7.23
CA PRO A 237 -19.23 -12.58 -8.31
C PRO A 237 -18.43 -11.32 -7.94
N LEU A 238 -17.30 -11.12 -8.64
CA LEU A 238 -16.32 -10.07 -8.34
C LEU A 238 -16.96 -8.68 -8.37
N GLY A 239 -17.80 -8.40 -9.37
CA GLY A 239 -18.48 -7.11 -9.53
C GLY A 239 -19.31 -6.73 -8.30
N ALA A 240 -20.09 -7.67 -7.76
CA ALA A 240 -20.91 -7.42 -6.58
C ALA A 240 -20.06 -7.09 -5.33
N ILE A 241 -18.90 -7.76 -5.17
CA ILE A 241 -17.96 -7.48 -4.09
C ILE A 241 -17.34 -6.08 -4.27
N THR A 242 -16.86 -5.76 -5.48
CA THR A 242 -16.23 -4.47 -5.76
C THR A 242 -17.23 -3.32 -5.63
N ASP A 243 -18.48 -3.50 -6.04
CA ASP A 243 -19.53 -2.48 -5.90
C ASP A 243 -19.90 -2.27 -4.43
N LYS A 244 -20.14 -3.35 -3.67
CA LYS A 244 -20.48 -3.30 -2.24
C LYS A 244 -19.41 -2.61 -1.41
N LEU A 245 -18.13 -2.82 -1.73
CA LEU A 245 -16.98 -2.21 -1.05
C LEU A 245 -16.47 -0.92 -1.72
N THR A 246 -17.08 -0.49 -2.84
CA THR A 246 -16.64 0.66 -3.65
C THR A 246 -15.16 0.58 -4.09
N ILE A 247 -14.71 -0.62 -4.45
CA ILE A 247 -13.35 -0.90 -4.93
C ILE A 247 -13.25 -0.51 -6.40
N PRO A 248 -12.30 0.36 -6.81
CA PRO A 248 -12.10 0.68 -8.21
C PRO A 248 -11.64 -0.55 -9.00
N ALA A 249 -12.50 -1.02 -9.91
CA ALA A 249 -12.20 -2.10 -10.84
C ALA A 249 -12.54 -1.67 -12.29
N VAL A 250 -11.63 -1.93 -13.23
CA VAL A 250 -11.79 -1.59 -14.66
C VAL A 250 -11.22 -2.68 -15.56
N VAL A 251 -11.83 -2.89 -16.73
CA VAL A 251 -11.32 -3.84 -17.74
C VAL A 251 -10.61 -3.07 -18.85
N VAL A 252 -9.34 -3.40 -19.10
CA VAL A 252 -8.49 -2.77 -20.12
C VAL A 252 -7.85 -3.87 -20.96
N ASN A 253 -8.15 -3.92 -22.27
CA ASN A 253 -7.63 -4.94 -23.20
C ASN A 253 -7.89 -6.41 -22.77
N GLY A 254 -8.96 -6.66 -22.02
CA GLY A 254 -9.29 -7.98 -21.46
C GLY A 254 -8.56 -8.33 -20.16
N ILE A 255 -7.73 -7.42 -19.64
CA ILE A 255 -7.15 -7.51 -18.29
C ILE A 255 -8.04 -6.73 -17.33
N ILE A 256 -8.45 -7.35 -16.24
CA ILE A 256 -9.17 -6.72 -15.14
C ILE A 256 -8.13 -6.15 -14.18
N ARG A 257 -8.20 -4.83 -13.97
CA ARG A 257 -7.42 -4.09 -13.00
C ARG A 257 -8.28 -3.80 -11.78
N ILE A 258 -7.79 -4.12 -10.59
CA ILE A 258 -8.41 -3.81 -9.30
C ILE A 258 -7.42 -2.99 -8.46
N ASN A 259 -7.84 -1.89 -7.87
CA ASN A 259 -7.02 -1.09 -6.96
C ASN A 259 -7.48 -1.30 -5.51
N THR A 260 -6.60 -1.79 -4.63
CA THR A 260 -6.80 -1.81 -3.17
C THR A 260 -5.90 -0.74 -2.50
N PRO A 261 -6.08 -0.44 -1.20
CA PRO A 261 -5.17 0.44 -0.47
C PRO A 261 -3.71 -0.03 -0.45
N SER A 262 -3.45 -1.34 -0.57
CA SER A 262 -2.09 -1.91 -0.52
C SER A 262 -1.50 -2.31 -1.87
N ARG A 263 -2.34 -2.58 -2.88
CA ARG A 263 -1.94 -3.21 -4.15
C ARG A 263 -2.72 -2.71 -5.37
N ILE A 264 -2.12 -2.83 -6.54
CA ILE A 264 -2.82 -2.83 -7.83
C ILE A 264 -2.73 -4.25 -8.40
N ILE A 265 -3.87 -4.90 -8.61
CA ILE A 265 -3.97 -6.29 -9.07
C ILE A 265 -4.40 -6.30 -10.53
N LEU A 266 -3.70 -7.07 -11.37
CA LEU A 266 -4.00 -7.31 -12.78
C LEU A 266 -4.25 -8.80 -12.99
N LEU A 267 -5.46 -9.16 -13.41
CA LEU A 267 -5.89 -10.53 -13.64
C LEU A 267 -6.63 -10.69 -14.98
N ARG A 268 -6.68 -11.91 -15.50
CA ARG A 268 -7.46 -12.26 -16.70
C ARG A 268 -8.35 -13.46 -16.39
N THR A 269 -9.58 -13.46 -16.89
CA THR A 269 -10.46 -14.63 -16.76
C THR A 269 -9.89 -15.84 -17.49
N ASN A 270 -10.08 -17.01 -16.90
CA ASN A 270 -9.61 -18.32 -17.34
C ASN A 270 -8.07 -18.44 -17.43
N SER A 271 -7.35 -17.59 -16.68
CA SER A 271 -5.91 -17.64 -16.52
C SER A 271 -5.56 -17.76 -15.04
N ASP A 272 -4.63 -18.66 -14.71
CA ASP A 272 -4.02 -18.78 -13.39
C ASP A 272 -2.93 -17.72 -13.17
N LEU A 273 -2.27 -17.26 -14.24
CA LEU A 273 -1.25 -16.20 -14.17
C LEU A 273 -1.88 -14.84 -13.83
N MET A 274 -1.28 -14.18 -12.85
CA MET A 274 -1.66 -12.85 -12.37
C MET A 274 -0.41 -11.98 -12.16
N THR A 275 -0.56 -10.66 -12.34
CA THR A 275 0.46 -9.66 -11.94
C THR A 275 -0.12 -8.73 -10.89
N TYR A 276 0.66 -8.36 -9.88
CA TYR A 276 0.26 -7.32 -8.92
C TYR A 276 1.43 -6.41 -8.56
N PHE A 277 1.10 -5.17 -8.21
CA PHE A 277 2.05 -4.17 -7.72
C PHE A 277 1.77 -3.93 -6.25
N ASP A 278 2.82 -3.89 -5.44
CA ASP A 278 2.75 -3.42 -4.06
C ASP A 278 2.78 -1.89 -3.97
N THR A 279 2.75 -1.33 -2.75
CA THR A 279 2.83 0.11 -2.49
C THR A 279 4.11 0.78 -3.03
N THR A 280 5.16 0.02 -3.36
CA THR A 280 6.40 0.53 -3.98
C THR A 280 6.34 0.57 -5.50
N MET A 281 5.23 0.12 -6.11
CA MET A 281 5.04 -0.11 -7.54
C MET A 281 5.99 -1.17 -8.14
N LYS A 282 6.53 -2.08 -7.32
CA LYS A 282 7.32 -3.20 -7.82
C LYS A 282 6.38 -4.25 -8.44
N PRO A 283 6.63 -4.71 -9.68
CA PRO A 283 5.84 -5.80 -10.26
C PRO A 283 6.18 -7.13 -9.57
N ASN A 284 5.15 -7.86 -9.19
CA ASN A 284 5.19 -9.23 -8.70
C ASN A 284 4.24 -10.07 -9.56
N SER A 285 4.54 -11.35 -9.76
CA SER A 285 3.69 -12.28 -10.51
C SER A 285 3.39 -13.51 -9.66
N ALA A 286 2.20 -14.08 -9.81
CA ALA A 286 1.75 -15.27 -9.09
C ALA A 286 0.93 -16.17 -10.01
N ARG A 287 0.90 -17.47 -9.71
CA ARG A 287 -0.09 -18.41 -10.26
C ARG A 287 -1.15 -18.69 -9.19
N LEU A 288 -2.40 -18.63 -9.60
CA LEU A 288 -3.58 -18.89 -8.79
C LEU A 288 -3.98 -20.36 -8.93
N GLU A 289 -4.08 -21.07 -7.81
CA GLU A 289 -4.58 -22.47 -7.80
C GLU A 289 -5.99 -22.56 -8.42
N TYR A 290 -6.82 -21.55 -8.14
CA TYR A 290 -8.16 -21.40 -8.69
C TYR A 290 -8.19 -20.11 -9.54
N PRO A 291 -8.18 -20.20 -10.88
CA PRO A 291 -8.20 -19.02 -11.74
C PRO A 291 -9.56 -18.30 -11.66
N PRO A 292 -9.63 -16.97 -11.84
CA PRO A 292 -10.90 -16.25 -12.03
C PRO A 292 -11.62 -16.77 -13.27
N ILE A 293 -12.92 -17.03 -13.19
CA ILE A 293 -13.71 -17.61 -14.29
C ILE A 293 -14.77 -16.64 -14.81
N LEU A 294 -15.17 -16.81 -16.08
CA LEU A 294 -16.26 -16.04 -16.68
C LEU A 294 -17.51 -16.92 -16.83
N VAL A 295 -18.58 -16.59 -16.11
CA VAL A 295 -19.85 -17.34 -16.12
C VAL A 295 -20.98 -16.37 -16.44
N ASN A 296 -21.74 -16.66 -17.51
CA ASN A 296 -22.86 -15.82 -17.98
C ASN A 296 -22.50 -14.33 -18.20
N GLY A 297 -21.24 -14.03 -18.55
CA GLY A 297 -20.72 -12.67 -18.72
C GLY A 297 -20.22 -12.00 -17.42
N PHE A 298 -20.42 -12.63 -16.27
CA PHE A 298 -19.93 -12.14 -14.98
C PHE A 298 -18.59 -12.79 -14.60
N ILE A 299 -17.69 -11.99 -14.03
CA ILE A 299 -16.41 -12.45 -13.52
C ILE A 299 -16.61 -12.99 -12.10
N TYR A 300 -16.17 -14.22 -11.87
CA TYR A 300 -16.16 -14.85 -10.57
C TYR A 300 -14.71 -15.06 -10.10
N VAL A 301 -14.45 -14.79 -8.83
CA VAL A 301 -13.15 -15.05 -8.17
C VAL A 301 -13.33 -16.05 -7.03
N PRO A 302 -12.34 -16.93 -6.76
CA PRO A 302 -12.43 -17.88 -5.66
C PRO A 302 -12.31 -17.16 -4.32
N LEU A 303 -12.85 -17.74 -3.26
CA LEU A 303 -12.86 -17.15 -1.92
C LEU A 303 -11.44 -16.85 -1.39
N VAL A 304 -10.46 -17.71 -1.70
CA VAL A 304 -9.03 -17.55 -1.34
C VAL A 304 -8.36 -16.36 -2.04
N PHE A 305 -8.83 -15.95 -3.22
CA PHE A 305 -8.31 -14.75 -3.89
C PHE A 305 -8.59 -13.48 -3.06
N LEU A 306 -9.72 -13.45 -2.33
CA LEU A 306 -10.07 -12.33 -1.46
C LEU A 306 -9.17 -12.23 -0.24
N THR A 307 -8.77 -13.36 0.35
CA THR A 307 -7.86 -13.36 1.51
C THR A 307 -6.43 -13.00 1.12
N ASP A 308 -5.94 -13.56 0.02
CA ASP A 308 -4.51 -13.54 -0.29
C ASP A 308 -4.08 -12.25 -1.01
N TYR A 309 -5.01 -11.66 -1.78
CA TYR A 309 -4.71 -10.52 -2.66
C TYR A 309 -5.55 -9.27 -2.41
N MET A 310 -6.77 -9.39 -1.87
CA MET A 310 -7.67 -8.24 -1.67
C MET A 310 -7.71 -7.70 -0.22
N ASP A 311 -6.78 -8.15 0.63
CA ASP A 311 -6.67 -7.75 2.05
C ASP A 311 -7.95 -8.00 2.88
N MET A 312 -8.76 -9.01 2.50
CA MET A 312 -9.99 -9.37 3.21
C MET A 312 -9.78 -10.51 4.21
N LYS A 313 -10.64 -10.60 5.21
CA LYS A 313 -10.73 -11.76 6.12
C LYS A 313 -12.03 -12.49 5.87
N VAL A 314 -11.98 -13.82 5.80
CA VAL A 314 -13.13 -14.68 5.56
C VAL A 314 -13.33 -15.59 6.77
N VAL A 315 -14.57 -15.66 7.27
CA VAL A 315 -14.99 -16.51 8.37
C VAL A 315 -16.20 -17.33 7.93
N TRP A 316 -16.17 -18.63 8.25
CA TRP A 316 -17.29 -19.53 8.01
C TRP A 316 -18.27 -19.48 9.17
N GLY A 317 -19.53 -19.22 8.88
CA GLY A 317 -20.64 -19.34 9.82
C GLY A 317 -21.43 -20.63 9.61
N GLU A 318 -22.44 -20.83 10.44
CA GLU A 318 -23.39 -21.93 10.27
C GLU A 318 -24.28 -21.73 9.03
N GLN A 319 -24.99 -22.77 8.60
CA GLN A 319 -26.02 -22.67 7.55
C GLN A 319 -25.53 -22.04 6.22
N GLN A 320 -24.32 -22.41 5.77
CA GLN A 320 -23.69 -21.89 4.55
C GLN A 320 -23.43 -20.37 4.58
N ARG A 321 -23.39 -19.75 5.77
CA ARG A 321 -23.00 -18.35 5.95
C ARG A 321 -21.50 -18.15 5.75
N ILE A 322 -21.13 -17.11 5.03
CA ILE A 322 -19.74 -16.67 4.84
C ILE A 322 -19.68 -15.18 5.21
N ASP A 323 -18.97 -14.85 6.28
CA ASP A 323 -18.72 -13.48 6.70
C ASP A 323 -17.36 -13.00 6.18
N ILE A 324 -17.38 -11.90 5.44
CA ILE A 324 -16.20 -11.25 4.87
C ILE A 324 -16.02 -9.90 5.57
N THR A 325 -14.87 -9.71 6.22
CA THR A 325 -14.48 -8.43 6.82
C THR A 325 -13.40 -7.78 5.97
N ALA A 326 -13.62 -6.53 5.56
CA ALA A 326 -12.70 -5.79 4.72
C ALA A 326 -12.67 -4.29 5.10
N GLY A 327 -11.53 -3.62 4.91
CA GLY A 327 -11.35 -2.21 5.29
C GLY A 327 -12.05 -1.21 4.35
N GLU A 328 -11.89 0.09 4.60
CA GLU A 328 -12.34 1.12 3.65
C GLU A 328 -11.42 1.19 2.42
N PHE A 329 -11.93 0.81 1.23
CA PHE A 329 -11.21 0.93 -0.05
C PHE A 329 -11.34 2.32 -0.69
N ARG A 330 -12.22 3.18 -0.15
CA ARG A 330 -12.47 4.54 -0.68
C ARG A 330 -11.34 5.52 -0.41
N ARG A 331 -10.60 5.34 0.71
CA ARG A 331 -9.47 6.19 1.08
C ARG A 331 -8.18 5.55 0.55
N ASN A 332 -7.28 6.38 0.02
CA ASN A 332 -5.91 6.01 -0.35
C ASN A 332 -5.71 5.00 -1.50
N ALA A 333 -6.73 4.68 -2.30
CA ALA A 333 -6.58 3.90 -3.53
C ALA A 333 -5.81 4.68 -4.62
N SER A 334 -4.48 4.75 -4.48
CA SER A 334 -3.58 5.34 -5.48
C SER A 334 -3.65 4.56 -6.78
N TRP A 335 -3.82 5.26 -7.90
CA TRP A 335 -3.74 4.65 -9.23
C TRP A 335 -2.31 4.29 -9.65
N GLY A 336 -1.33 4.54 -8.78
CA GLY A 336 0.07 4.24 -9.01
C GLY A 336 0.68 5.06 -10.14
N LYS A 337 1.85 4.65 -10.62
CA LYS A 337 2.45 5.22 -11.83
C LYS A 337 1.81 4.57 -13.04
N GLN A 338 0.86 5.25 -13.67
CA GLN A 338 0.03 4.70 -14.76
C GLN A 338 0.85 3.98 -15.85
N ALA A 339 1.98 4.54 -16.29
CA ALA A 339 2.86 3.91 -17.28
C ALA A 339 3.38 2.52 -16.87
N ILE A 340 3.68 2.30 -15.58
CA ILE A 340 4.10 0.99 -15.05
C ILE A 340 2.93 0.00 -15.07
N VAL A 341 1.72 0.48 -14.75
CA VAL A 341 0.51 -0.36 -14.80
C VAL A 341 0.17 -0.74 -16.24
N ASP A 342 0.31 0.19 -17.19
CA ASP A 342 0.08 -0.05 -18.63
C ASP A 342 1.10 -1.05 -19.20
N GLU A 343 2.36 -1.00 -18.76
CA GLU A 343 3.38 -1.99 -19.08
C GLU A 343 3.02 -3.37 -18.50
N GLY A 344 2.58 -3.41 -17.24
CA GLY A 344 2.08 -4.64 -16.60
C GLY A 344 0.88 -5.25 -17.32
N ILE A 345 -0.08 -4.42 -17.77
CA ILE A 345 -1.25 -4.86 -18.55
C ILE A 345 -0.80 -5.46 -19.89
N LYS A 346 0.13 -4.81 -20.61
CA LYS A 346 0.68 -5.32 -21.87
C LYS A 346 1.42 -6.64 -21.67
N LYS A 347 2.28 -6.71 -20.64
CA LYS A 347 3.05 -7.91 -20.29
C LYS A 347 2.13 -9.08 -19.95
N LEU A 348 1.23 -8.92 -18.98
CA LEU A 348 0.31 -9.97 -18.56
C LEU A 348 -0.60 -10.42 -19.71
N LYS A 349 -1.07 -9.49 -20.56
CA LYS A 349 -1.82 -9.84 -21.77
C LYS A 349 -1.01 -10.74 -22.70
N PHE A 350 0.23 -10.35 -23.01
CA PHE A 350 1.12 -11.16 -23.84
C PHE A 350 1.38 -12.55 -23.23
N GLU A 351 1.75 -12.61 -21.95
CA GLU A 351 2.05 -13.88 -21.27
C GLU A 351 0.84 -14.82 -21.28
N THR A 352 -0.36 -14.30 -21.01
CA THR A 352 -1.58 -15.11 -21.03
C THR A 352 -2.10 -15.45 -22.43
N ASP A 353 -1.85 -14.61 -23.45
CA ASP A 353 -2.09 -14.98 -24.86
C ASP A 353 -1.11 -16.09 -25.32
N ALA A 354 0.15 -16.02 -24.88
CA ALA A 354 1.18 -17.01 -25.19
C ALA A 354 0.87 -18.37 -24.56
N GLU A 355 0.52 -18.43 -23.27
CA GLU A 355 0.10 -19.69 -22.63
C GLU A 355 -1.10 -20.34 -23.32
N GLN A 356 -2.08 -19.53 -23.73
CA GLN A 356 -3.24 -20.03 -24.46
C GLN A 356 -2.86 -20.56 -25.86
N PHE A 357 -1.86 -19.96 -26.51
CA PHE A 357 -1.29 -20.45 -27.76
C PHE A 357 -0.54 -21.77 -27.56
N TRP A 358 0.35 -21.89 -26.55
CA TRP A 358 1.09 -23.11 -26.25
C TRP A 358 0.14 -24.27 -25.90
N LYS A 359 -0.84 -24.02 -25.01
CA LYS A 359 -1.83 -25.02 -24.58
C LYS A 359 -2.66 -25.60 -25.73
N ASN A 360 -2.96 -24.79 -26.75
CA ASN A 360 -3.77 -25.20 -27.90
C ASN A 360 -2.95 -25.88 -29.01
N ASN A 361 -1.62 -25.76 -29.00
CA ASN A 361 -0.75 -26.21 -30.08
C ASN A 361 0.41 -27.06 -29.51
N PRO A 362 0.14 -28.28 -28.99
CA PRO A 362 1.16 -29.11 -28.32
C PRO A 362 2.27 -29.62 -29.26
N VAL A 363 2.11 -29.44 -30.57
CA VAL A 363 3.10 -29.75 -31.60
C VAL A 363 3.20 -28.54 -32.54
N LEU A 364 4.43 -28.11 -32.82
CA LEU A 364 4.76 -26.94 -33.65
C LEU A 364 5.89 -27.27 -34.62
N TRP A 365 6.05 -26.44 -35.64
CA TRP A 365 7.21 -26.47 -36.54
C TRP A 365 8.10 -25.26 -36.30
N ILE A 366 9.41 -25.46 -36.18
CA ILE A 366 10.40 -24.38 -36.12
C ILE A 366 10.46 -23.73 -37.50
N LYS A 367 10.14 -22.44 -37.59
CA LYS A 367 10.30 -21.62 -38.79
C LYS A 367 11.69 -20.98 -38.87
N ASN A 368 12.19 -20.49 -37.73
CA ASN A 368 13.51 -19.91 -37.58
C ASN A 368 14.13 -20.38 -36.27
N ILE A 369 15.28 -21.05 -36.32
CA ILE A 369 16.04 -21.42 -35.12
C ILE A 369 16.52 -20.12 -34.41
N SER A 370 16.17 -19.97 -33.13
CA SER A 370 16.62 -18.87 -32.25
C SER A 370 18.13 -18.94 -31.94
N GLN A 371 18.63 -18.12 -31.01
CA GLN A 371 20.01 -18.26 -30.52
C GLN A 371 20.09 -19.40 -29.49
N GLU A 372 19.11 -19.46 -28.60
CA GLU A 372 18.93 -20.43 -27.52
C GLU A 372 18.90 -21.87 -28.06
N MET A 373 18.09 -22.14 -29.09
CA MET A 373 18.07 -23.42 -29.79
C MET A 373 19.44 -23.83 -30.37
N ARG A 374 20.24 -22.87 -30.87
CA ARG A 374 21.59 -23.14 -31.46
C ARG A 374 22.65 -23.41 -30.40
N GLU A 375 22.52 -22.78 -29.23
CA GLU A 375 23.44 -22.93 -28.10
C GLU A 375 23.10 -24.15 -27.23
N SER A 376 21.85 -24.66 -27.32
CA SER A 376 21.48 -25.93 -26.72
C SER A 376 22.34 -27.09 -27.24
N GLN A 377 22.52 -28.14 -26.43
CA GLN A 377 23.31 -29.32 -26.86
C GLN A 377 22.60 -30.17 -27.93
N GLY A 378 21.37 -29.82 -28.28
CA GLY A 378 20.64 -30.42 -29.39
C GLY A 378 20.79 -29.60 -30.66
N TYR A 379 21.16 -30.26 -31.76
CA TYR A 379 21.07 -29.66 -33.09
C TYR A 379 19.60 -29.54 -33.49
N TYR A 380 18.97 -28.42 -33.14
CA TYR A 380 17.71 -28.00 -33.71
C TYR A 380 17.90 -27.51 -35.14
N HIS A 381 16.90 -27.75 -36.00
CA HIS A 381 16.93 -27.35 -37.40
C HIS A 381 15.72 -26.50 -37.79
N ASN A 382 15.88 -25.68 -38.84
CA ASN A 382 14.74 -25.01 -39.47
C ASN A 382 13.83 -26.09 -40.07
N PHE A 383 12.52 -25.86 -40.01
CA PHE A 383 11.49 -26.77 -40.50
C PHE A 383 11.46 -28.12 -39.76
N GLN A 384 12.02 -28.19 -38.55
CA GLN A 384 11.89 -29.35 -37.68
C GLN A 384 10.59 -29.26 -36.86
N GLN A 385 9.87 -30.38 -36.74
CA GLN A 385 8.74 -30.51 -35.82
C GLN A 385 9.24 -30.69 -34.38
N VAL A 386 8.59 -30.00 -33.43
CA VAL A 386 8.85 -30.09 -32.00
C VAL A 386 7.55 -30.25 -31.21
N SER A 387 7.61 -30.93 -30.08
CA SER A 387 6.53 -30.98 -29.09
C SER A 387 6.76 -29.95 -27.97
N ILE A 388 5.68 -29.40 -27.42
CA ILE A 388 5.74 -28.57 -26.22
C ILE A 388 5.73 -29.50 -25.00
N VAL A 389 6.76 -29.41 -24.15
CA VAL A 389 6.86 -30.19 -22.91
C VAL A 389 6.55 -29.36 -21.66
N GLY A 390 6.63 -28.03 -21.75
CA GLY A 390 6.24 -27.10 -20.69
C GLY A 390 6.18 -25.66 -21.18
N TYR A 391 5.53 -24.77 -20.41
CA TYR A 391 5.48 -23.34 -20.71
C TYR A 391 5.22 -22.51 -19.45
N ASN A 392 5.60 -21.23 -19.49
CA ASN A 392 5.35 -20.25 -18.44
C ASN A 392 5.35 -18.83 -19.06
N GLY A 393 4.17 -18.22 -19.22
CA GLY A 393 3.99 -16.96 -19.93
C GLY A 393 4.52 -17.00 -21.36
N GLY A 394 5.37 -16.04 -21.69
CA GLY A 394 6.09 -15.96 -22.97
C GLY A 394 7.19 -17.02 -23.16
N SER A 395 7.48 -17.85 -22.15
CA SER A 395 8.49 -18.90 -22.21
C SER A 395 7.88 -20.26 -22.53
N VAL A 396 8.54 -21.05 -23.39
CA VAL A 396 8.12 -22.39 -23.79
C VAL A 396 9.32 -23.34 -23.83
N THR A 397 9.20 -24.50 -23.20
CA THR A 397 10.16 -25.60 -23.34
C THR A 397 9.66 -26.55 -24.42
N VAL A 398 10.48 -26.74 -25.45
CA VAL A 398 10.19 -27.60 -26.60
C VAL A 398 11.16 -28.78 -26.64
N SER A 399 10.69 -29.90 -27.18
CA SER A 399 11.47 -31.12 -27.38
C SER A 399 11.43 -31.58 -28.84
N ASN A 400 12.57 -32.02 -29.37
CA ASN A 400 12.64 -32.72 -30.66
C ASN A 400 12.71 -34.25 -30.51
N GLY A 401 12.42 -34.79 -29.32
CA GLY A 401 12.48 -36.21 -28.99
C GLY A 401 13.87 -36.71 -28.57
N HIS A 402 14.92 -35.91 -28.75
CA HIS A 402 16.28 -36.22 -28.28
C HIS A 402 16.83 -35.17 -27.30
N TYR A 403 16.42 -33.91 -27.47
CA TYR A 403 16.87 -32.78 -26.69
C TYR A 403 15.69 -31.89 -26.30
N GLU A 404 15.87 -31.08 -25.27
CA GLU A 404 14.93 -30.06 -24.82
C GLU A 404 15.63 -28.70 -24.77
N THR A 405 14.91 -27.63 -25.10
CA THR A 405 15.39 -26.24 -24.98
C THR A 405 14.24 -25.34 -24.55
N THR A 406 14.56 -24.27 -23.84
CA THR A 406 13.58 -23.29 -23.35
C THR A 406 13.77 -21.97 -24.09
N GLU A 407 12.74 -21.62 -24.86
CA GLU A 407 12.67 -20.39 -25.64
C GLU A 407 11.95 -19.31 -24.87
N VAL A 408 12.45 -18.08 -24.92
CA VAL A 408 11.80 -16.91 -24.30
C VAL A 408 11.36 -15.93 -25.38
N SER A 409 10.04 -15.79 -25.54
CA SER A 409 9.45 -14.76 -26.40
C SER A 409 9.01 -13.54 -25.59
N TYR A 410 9.08 -12.37 -26.22
CA TYR A 410 8.65 -11.08 -25.64
C TYR A 410 7.40 -10.49 -26.33
N SER A 411 6.90 -11.15 -27.37
CA SER A 411 5.67 -10.79 -28.08
C SER A 411 5.10 -11.97 -28.88
N MET A 412 3.81 -11.92 -29.21
CA MET A 412 3.19 -12.88 -30.15
C MET A 412 3.84 -12.85 -31.54
N ASN A 413 4.44 -11.73 -31.94
CA ASN A 413 5.17 -11.62 -33.21
C ASN A 413 6.48 -12.42 -33.18
N ASN A 414 7.15 -12.54 -32.02
CA ASN A 414 8.30 -13.41 -31.89
C ASN A 414 7.88 -14.89 -31.97
N ILE A 415 6.81 -15.26 -31.27
CA ILE A 415 6.22 -16.61 -31.34
C ILE A 415 5.91 -17.01 -32.78
N ASN A 416 5.21 -16.15 -33.53
CA ASN A 416 4.84 -16.39 -34.94
C ASN A 416 6.03 -16.29 -35.93
N ALA A 417 7.16 -15.72 -35.51
CA ALA A 417 8.39 -15.69 -36.31
C ALA A 417 9.23 -16.96 -36.09
N THR A 418 9.26 -17.48 -34.86
CA THR A 418 10.00 -18.69 -34.47
C THR A 418 9.23 -19.97 -34.83
N PHE A 419 7.91 -20.00 -34.66
CA PHE A 419 7.08 -21.20 -34.80
C PHE A 419 5.98 -21.07 -35.86
N SER A 420 5.55 -22.22 -36.39
CA SER A 420 4.42 -22.39 -37.31
C SER A 420 3.50 -23.53 -36.87
N LEU A 421 2.20 -23.39 -37.12
CA LEU A 421 1.20 -24.43 -36.84
C LEU A 421 1.16 -25.52 -37.92
N ILE A 422 1.61 -25.20 -39.13
CA ILE A 422 1.71 -26.11 -40.28
C ILE A 422 3.17 -26.29 -40.66
N ASP A 423 3.50 -27.42 -41.32
CA ASP A 423 4.84 -27.62 -41.91
C ASP A 423 5.10 -26.48 -42.91
N PRO A 424 6.12 -25.62 -42.71
CA PRO A 424 6.44 -24.53 -43.62
C PRO A 424 6.83 -25.00 -45.03
N LEU A 425 7.12 -26.31 -45.20
CA LEU A 425 7.44 -26.93 -46.49
C LEU A 425 6.21 -27.58 -47.17
N ALA A 426 5.01 -27.53 -46.55
CA ALA A 426 3.81 -28.20 -47.08
C ALA A 426 3.28 -27.60 -48.39
N GLU A 427 3.43 -26.28 -48.59
CA GLU A 427 2.94 -25.58 -49.79
C GLU A 427 3.81 -25.82 -51.04
N TYR A 428 5.01 -26.38 -50.87
CA TYR A 428 5.93 -26.64 -51.96
C TYR A 428 5.76 -28.06 -52.53
N ASP A 429 5.51 -28.14 -53.84
CA ASP A 429 5.53 -29.39 -54.63
C ASP A 429 6.97 -29.87 -54.91
N TRP A 430 7.80 -29.88 -53.86
CA TRP A 430 9.15 -30.42 -53.87
C TRP A 430 9.13 -31.87 -53.38
N SER A 431 10.03 -32.71 -53.91
CA SER A 431 10.16 -34.08 -53.43
C SER A 431 10.55 -34.12 -51.95
N GLU A 432 10.07 -35.12 -51.21
CA GLU A 432 10.40 -35.25 -49.78
C GLU A 432 11.92 -35.34 -49.52
N SER A 433 12.70 -35.92 -50.43
CA SER A 433 14.18 -35.92 -50.34
C SER A 433 14.79 -34.50 -50.32
N ILE A 434 14.18 -33.55 -51.03
CA ILE A 434 14.55 -32.13 -50.95
C ILE A 434 14.11 -31.55 -49.61
N LYS A 435 12.85 -31.76 -49.21
CA LYS A 435 12.32 -31.25 -47.92
C LYS A 435 13.13 -31.78 -46.73
N ASP A 436 13.43 -33.07 -46.67
CA ASP A 436 14.27 -33.69 -45.64
C ASP A 436 15.69 -33.10 -45.61
N SER A 437 16.26 -32.79 -46.78
CA SER A 437 17.55 -32.09 -46.86
C SER A 437 17.46 -30.68 -46.27
N LEU A 438 16.38 -29.93 -46.57
CA LEU A 438 16.12 -28.61 -45.99
C LEU A 438 15.90 -28.67 -44.46
N ARG A 439 15.14 -29.68 -43.99
CA ARG A 439 14.84 -29.97 -42.57
C ARG A 439 16.08 -30.28 -41.73
N VAL A 440 17.23 -30.59 -42.34
CA VAL A 440 18.53 -30.75 -41.64
C VAL A 440 19.55 -29.67 -42.02
N GLY A 441 19.11 -28.58 -42.67
CA GLY A 441 19.97 -27.47 -43.11
C GLY A 441 21.01 -27.85 -44.17
N ARG A 442 20.76 -28.93 -44.94
CA ARG A 442 21.69 -29.46 -45.94
C ARG A 442 21.26 -29.06 -47.35
N VAL A 443 22.16 -28.36 -48.04
CA VAL A 443 22.03 -28.12 -49.48
C VAL A 443 22.56 -29.33 -50.26
N THR A 444 21.81 -29.81 -51.26
CA THR A 444 22.16 -30.98 -52.08
C THR A 444 22.14 -30.66 -53.58
N LYS A 445 23.02 -31.33 -54.35
CA LYS A 445 23.16 -31.11 -55.80
C LYS A 445 21.81 -31.31 -56.50
N GLY A 446 21.44 -30.37 -57.37
CA GLY A 446 20.16 -30.35 -58.06
C GLY A 446 19.08 -29.50 -57.40
N MET A 447 19.31 -28.95 -56.20
CA MET A 447 18.39 -27.96 -55.61
C MET A 447 18.32 -26.68 -56.44
N THR A 448 17.13 -26.07 -56.52
CA THR A 448 16.95 -24.75 -57.16
C THR A 448 17.54 -23.63 -56.30
N ALA A 449 17.79 -22.47 -56.90
CA ALA A 449 18.16 -21.25 -56.18
C ALA A 449 17.23 -20.95 -54.99
N GLU A 450 15.91 -21.09 -55.17
CA GLU A 450 14.91 -20.88 -54.11
C GLU A 450 15.10 -21.83 -52.92
N GLN A 451 15.26 -23.13 -53.18
CA GLN A 451 15.50 -24.14 -52.15
C GLN A 451 16.79 -23.85 -51.35
N VAL A 452 17.84 -23.39 -52.02
CA VAL A 452 19.10 -22.99 -51.35
C VAL A 452 18.92 -21.72 -50.52
N ILE A 453 18.16 -20.74 -50.99
CA ILE A 453 17.83 -19.54 -50.20
C ILE A 453 17.06 -19.92 -48.93
N LEU A 454 16.10 -20.85 -49.03
CA LEU A 454 15.31 -21.28 -47.88
C LEU A 454 16.16 -22.04 -46.83
N SER A 455 17.17 -22.79 -47.27
CA SER A 455 18.11 -23.48 -46.37
C SER A 455 19.20 -22.56 -45.78
N SER A 456 19.80 -21.71 -46.60
CA SER A 456 21.05 -20.99 -46.27
C SER A 456 20.89 -19.46 -46.13
N GLY A 457 19.69 -18.93 -46.37
CA GLY A 457 19.44 -17.50 -46.49
C GLY A 457 19.88 -16.92 -47.84
N TYR A 458 19.70 -15.60 -48.00
CA TYR A 458 20.20 -14.88 -49.17
C TYR A 458 21.73 -14.71 -49.09
N PRO A 459 22.47 -14.89 -50.20
CA PRO A 459 23.91 -14.65 -50.25
C PRO A 459 24.23 -13.15 -50.21
N ASP A 460 25.33 -12.77 -49.55
CA ASP A 460 25.86 -11.40 -49.52
C ASP A 460 26.20 -10.87 -50.92
N LYS A 461 26.63 -11.75 -51.83
CA LYS A 461 26.95 -11.39 -53.22
C LYS A 461 26.67 -12.54 -54.17
N ARG A 462 26.19 -12.20 -55.37
CA ARG A 462 26.04 -13.09 -56.52
C ARG A 462 26.93 -12.62 -57.67
N THR A 463 27.52 -13.55 -58.42
CA THR A 463 28.37 -13.26 -59.58
C THR A 463 28.07 -14.29 -60.67
N THR A 464 27.76 -13.84 -61.89
CA THR A 464 27.38 -14.74 -63.00
C THR A 464 28.44 -14.70 -64.10
N ILE A 465 28.85 -15.86 -64.61
CA ILE A 465 29.85 -16.04 -65.67
C ILE A 465 29.34 -17.11 -66.64
N GLY A 466 28.66 -16.70 -67.71
CA GLY A 466 27.91 -17.62 -68.56
C GLY A 466 26.79 -18.30 -67.77
N ASP A 467 26.63 -19.62 -67.94
CA ASP A 467 25.60 -20.42 -67.27
C ASP A 467 25.97 -20.79 -65.80
N LEU A 468 27.11 -20.31 -65.31
CA LEU A 468 27.58 -20.50 -63.94
C LEU A 468 27.27 -19.27 -63.08
N GLU A 469 26.54 -19.46 -61.98
CA GLU A 469 26.31 -18.44 -60.96
C GLU A 469 27.01 -18.83 -59.65
N GLN A 470 27.80 -17.92 -59.09
CA GLN A 470 28.50 -18.08 -57.82
C GLN A 470 27.85 -17.20 -56.75
N TRP A 471 27.46 -17.83 -55.65
CA TRP A 471 26.90 -17.20 -54.46
C TRP A 471 27.93 -17.18 -53.35
N TYR A 472 28.14 -16.02 -52.75
CA TYR A 472 29.08 -15.80 -51.65
C TYR A 472 28.32 -15.49 -50.38
N TYR A 473 28.61 -16.25 -49.32
CA TYR A 473 28.13 -16.05 -47.96
C TYR A 473 29.30 -15.69 -47.06
N LYS A 474 29.27 -14.53 -46.43
CA LYS A 474 30.35 -13.98 -45.62
C LYS A 474 30.44 -14.68 -44.26
N GLY A 475 31.59 -15.30 -43.99
CA GLY A 475 31.84 -15.92 -42.69
C GLY A 475 32.12 -14.90 -41.58
N ILE A 476 31.63 -15.21 -40.37
CA ILE A 476 32.06 -14.51 -39.15
C ILE A 476 33.54 -14.87 -38.93
N GLY A 477 34.42 -13.89 -38.97
CA GLY A 477 35.89 -14.09 -38.92
C GLY A 477 36.61 -14.01 -40.28
N GLY A 478 35.93 -13.57 -41.35
CA GLY A 478 36.55 -13.23 -42.64
C GLY A 478 36.51 -14.34 -43.69
N VAL A 479 37.22 -14.13 -44.81
CA VAL A 479 37.10 -14.92 -46.06
C VAL A 479 37.34 -16.42 -45.85
N GLN A 480 38.20 -16.80 -44.90
CA GLN A 480 38.50 -18.19 -44.54
C GLN A 480 37.30 -18.98 -43.96
N TYR A 481 36.27 -18.28 -43.47
CA TYR A 481 35.02 -18.88 -42.99
C TYR A 481 33.85 -18.63 -43.95
N SER A 482 34.08 -17.92 -45.07
CA SER A 482 33.05 -17.66 -46.06
C SER A 482 32.76 -18.90 -46.89
N ARG A 483 31.49 -19.07 -47.28
CA ARG A 483 31.02 -20.18 -48.10
C ARG A 483 30.77 -19.69 -49.53
N PHE A 484 31.12 -20.52 -50.50
CA PHE A 484 30.84 -20.28 -51.91
C PHE A 484 29.98 -21.43 -52.42
N LEU A 485 28.78 -21.11 -52.89
CA LEU A 485 27.86 -22.06 -53.53
C LEU A 485 27.83 -21.75 -55.02
N TYR A 486 27.88 -22.77 -55.86
CA TYR A 486 27.90 -22.64 -57.32
C TYR A 486 26.65 -23.28 -57.89
N PHE A 487 25.98 -22.57 -58.79
CA PHE A 487 24.84 -23.04 -59.55
C PHE A 487 25.22 -23.11 -61.02
N LYS A 488 24.76 -24.15 -61.70
CA LYS A 488 24.85 -24.28 -63.15
C LYS A 488 23.46 -24.53 -63.69
N ASP A 489 23.07 -23.81 -64.74
CA ASP A 489 21.76 -23.96 -65.38
C ASP A 489 20.60 -23.74 -64.37
N GLY A 490 20.81 -22.85 -63.38
CA GLY A 490 19.88 -22.54 -62.29
C GLY A 490 19.82 -23.55 -61.13
N LEU A 491 20.57 -24.65 -61.22
CA LEU A 491 20.59 -25.73 -60.21
C LEU A 491 21.91 -25.76 -59.44
N PHE A 492 21.83 -26.00 -58.13
CA PHE A 492 22.99 -26.10 -57.26
C PHE A 492 23.90 -27.26 -57.70
N TYR A 493 25.17 -26.91 -57.92
CA TYR A 493 26.17 -27.77 -58.53
C TYR A 493 27.30 -28.15 -57.55
N LYS A 494 27.79 -27.20 -56.74
CA LYS A 494 28.92 -27.39 -55.82
C LYS A 494 28.91 -26.42 -54.64
#